data_AF-A0A6G2K0K2-F1
#
_entry.id   AF-A0A6G2K0K2-F1
#
_cell.length_a   1.000
_cell.length_b   1.000
_cell.length_c   1.000
_cell.angle_alpha   90.00
_cell.angle_beta   90.00
_cell.angle_gamma   90.00
#
_symmetry.space_group_name_H-M   'P 1'
#
loop_
_entity.id
_entity.type
_entity.pdbx_description
1 polymer ?
#
loop_
_entity_poly.entity_id
_entity_poly.type
_entity_poly.pdbx_seq_one_letter_code
_entity_poly.pdbx_strand_id
1 'polypeptide(L)' 'MRADAAVVCWGDNEDGQADAPAGAYIAVAAGRSHSCALRRDHTATCWGATATDLHGDTDL' A
#
# COMPACT_ATOMS: atom_id res chain seq x y z
N MET A 1 16.19 -2.10 -20.18
CA MET A 1 16.02 -1.18 -19.03
C MET A 1 14.99 -1.81 -18.14
N ARG A 2 15.32 -2.11 -16.88
CA ARG A 2 14.41 -2.80 -15.97
C ARG A 2 13.44 -1.74 -15.44
N ALA A 3 12.29 -1.61 -16.09
CA ALA A 3 11.27 -0.60 -15.80
C ALA A 3 10.30 -1.08 -14.70
N ASP A 4 10.79 -1.93 -13.80
CA ASP A 4 10.01 -2.43 -12.70
C ASP A 4 10.15 -1.38 -11.60
N ALA A 5 9.35 -0.32 -11.64
CA ALA A 5 9.22 0.64 -10.53
C ALA A 5 8.52 0.00 -9.32
N ALA A 6 8.97 -1.21 -8.97
CA ALA A 6 8.47 -2.01 -7.88
C ALA A 6 8.95 -1.38 -6.58
N VAL A 7 8.01 -1.07 -5.71
CA VAL A 7 8.30 -0.66 -4.34
C VAL A 7 8.58 -1.92 -3.54
N VAL A 8 9.72 -1.94 -2.86
CA VAL A 8 10.03 -2.95 -1.85
C VAL A 8 9.82 -2.30 -0.50
N CYS A 9 8.91 -2.84 0.30
CA CYS A 9 8.72 -2.44 1.69
C CYS A 9 9.43 -3.44 2.61
N TRP A 10 9.97 -2.94 3.72
CA TRP A 10 10.67 -3.73 4.72
C TRP A 10 10.39 -3.19 6.11
N GLY A 11 10.38 -4.06 7.12
CA GLY A 11 10.13 -3.70 8.51
C GLY A 11 9.03 -4.54 9.15
N ASP A 12 8.38 -3.97 10.15
CA ASP A 12 7.22 -4.57 10.78
C ASP A 12 6.10 -4.82 9.76
N ASN A 13 5.53 -6.01 9.80
CA ASN A 13 4.50 -6.48 8.87
C ASN A 13 3.36 -7.21 9.60
N GLU A 14 3.18 -6.96 10.90
CA GLU A 14 2.08 -7.57 11.67
C GLU A 14 0.69 -7.30 11.06
N ASP A 15 0.55 -6.19 10.35
CA ASP A 15 -0.71 -5.73 9.74
C ASP A 15 -0.69 -5.82 8.19
N GLY A 16 0.36 -6.40 7.58
CA GLY A 16 0.51 -6.42 6.12
C GLY A 16 1.00 -5.10 5.50
N GLN A 17 1.47 -4.15 6.31
CA GLN A 17 1.94 -2.83 5.87
C GLN A 17 3.21 -2.85 5.02
N ALA A 18 3.96 -3.95 5.04
CA ALA A 18 5.10 -4.22 4.16
C ALA A 18 4.75 -5.09 2.94
N ASP A 19 3.52 -5.61 2.84
CA ASP A 19 3.04 -6.37 1.68
C ASP A 19 2.48 -5.43 0.60
N ALA A 20 3.36 -4.63 0.02
CA ALA A 20 2.99 -3.69 -1.03
C ALA A 20 2.44 -4.42 -2.27
N PRO A 21 1.27 -4.00 -2.81
CA PRO A 21 0.76 -4.57 -4.04
C PRO A 21 1.74 -4.35 -5.19
N ALA A 22 1.79 -5.30 -6.12
CA ALA A 22 2.58 -5.13 -7.33
C ALA A 22 2.09 -3.90 -8.11
N GLY A 23 3.02 -3.02 -8.47
CA GLY A 23 2.67 -1.79 -9.17
C GLY A 23 3.87 -0.87 -9.36
N ALA A 24 3.67 0.10 -10.25
CA ALA A 24 4.59 1.22 -10.44
C ALA A 24 4.05 2.43 -9.65
N TYR A 25 4.79 2.82 -8.61
CA TYR A 25 4.44 3.95 -7.76
C TYR A 25 5.44 5.09 -7.93
N ILE A 26 4.97 6.33 -7.70
CA ILE A 26 5.76 7.55 -7.86
C ILE A 26 6.03 8.26 -6.53
N ALA A 27 5.23 7.95 -5.51
CA ALA A 27 5.42 8.39 -4.15
C ALA A 27 4.83 7.34 -3.21
N VAL A 28 5.45 7.17 -2.04
CA VAL A 28 4.98 6.27 -0.97
C VAL A 28 5.06 7.00 0.37
N ALA A 29 4.07 6.77 1.23
CA ALA A 29 4.01 7.24 2.60
C ALA A 29 3.66 6.04 3.50
N ALA A 30 4.46 5.82 4.54
CA ALA A 30 4.23 4.76 5.52
C ALA A 30 3.80 5.36 6.87
N GLY A 31 2.71 4.85 7.41
CA GLY A 31 2.24 5.07 8.77
C GLY A 31 2.70 3.97 9.73
N ARG A 32 2.14 3.94 10.94
CA ARG A 32 2.52 2.95 11.97
C ARG A 32 2.14 1.51 11.59
N SER A 33 0.97 1.34 10.98
CA SER A 33 0.37 0.04 10.65
C SER A 33 -0.20 -0.01 9.22
N HIS A 34 -0.01 1.03 8.42
CA HIS A 34 -0.52 1.13 7.05
C HIS A 34 0.50 1.83 6.15
N SER A 35 0.40 1.60 4.86
CA SER A 35 1.22 2.21 3.83
C SER A 35 0.33 2.66 2.67
N CYS A 36 0.62 3.81 2.08
CA CYS A 36 -0.09 4.35 0.93
C CYS A 36 0.90 4.74 -0.16
N ALA A 37 0.55 4.52 -1.42
CA ALA A 37 1.36 4.96 -2.54
C ALA A 37 0.52 5.54 -3.67
N LEU A 38 1.11 6.53 -4.33
CA LEU A 38 0.55 7.22 -5.49
C LEU A 38 1.10 6.58 -6.77
N ARG A 39 0.22 6.25 -7.70
CA ARG A 39 0.54 5.71 -9.03
C ARG A 39 0.71 6.86 -10.04
N ARG A 40 1.31 6.52 -11.19
CA ARG A 40 1.51 7.47 -12.31
C ARG A 40 0.22 8.03 -12.90
N ASP A 41 -0.88 7.31 -12.75
CA ASP A 41 -2.23 7.72 -13.17
C ASP A 41 -2.94 8.62 -12.15
N HIS A 42 -2.21 9.10 -11.14
CA HIS A 42 -2.71 9.93 -10.03
C HIS A 42 -3.71 9.22 -9.11
N THR A 43 -3.79 7.89 -9.18
CA THR A 43 -4.58 7.10 -8.22
C THR A 43 -3.73 6.72 -7.00
N ALA A 44 -4.34 6.68 -5.82
CA ALA A 44 -3.69 6.22 -4.60
C ALA A 44 -4.15 4.80 -4.25
N THR A 45 -3.22 3.97 -3.80
CA THR A 45 -3.50 2.64 -3.24
C THR A 45 -2.93 2.59 -1.84
N CYS A 46 -3.73 2.18 -0.87
CA CYS A 46 -3.27 1.94 0.51
C CYS A 46 -3.41 0.45 0.86
N TRP A 47 -2.51 -0.02 1.71
CA TRP A 47 -2.43 -1.40 2.21
C TRP A 47 -1.93 -1.41 3.66
N GLY A 48 -1.97 -2.56 4.32
CA GLY A 48 -1.78 -2.70 5.76
C GLY A 48 -3.10 -2.60 6.55
N ALA A 49 -3.04 -2.37 7.86
CA ALA A 49 -4.21 -2.16 8.72
C ALA A 49 -4.92 -0.89 8.28
N THR A 50 -5.96 -1.09 7.50
CA THR A 50 -6.88 -0.05 7.11
C THR A 50 -7.90 0.10 8.22
N ALA A 51 -8.38 1.32 8.49
CA ALA A 51 -9.51 1.50 9.42
C ALA A 51 -10.78 0.74 8.97
N THR A 52 -10.78 0.15 7.76
CA THR A 52 -11.79 -0.76 7.23
C THR A 52 -11.66 -2.20 7.71
N ASP A 53 -10.54 -2.62 8.31
CA ASP A 53 -10.43 -3.95 8.95
C ASP A 53 -11.25 -4.06 10.26
N LEU A 54 -11.94 -2.97 10.66
CA LEU A 54 -12.96 -2.95 11.71
C LEU A 54 -14.41 -2.96 11.18
N HIS A 55 -14.64 -2.88 9.86
CA HIS A 55 -15.99 -3.03 9.30
C HIS A 55 -15.93 -4.02 8.16
N GLY A 56 -16.16 -5.29 8.50
CA GLY A 56 -16.41 -6.36 7.54
C GLY A 56 -17.74 -6.15 6.82
N ASP A 57 -17.84 -5.12 5.98
CA ASP A 57 -18.94 -4.97 5.03
C ASP A 57 -18.36 -4.53 3.68
N THR A 58 -18.30 -5.51 2.80
CA THR A 58 -18.35 -5.31 1.35
C THR A 58 -19.67 -4.62 1.02
N ASP A 59 -19.61 -3.60 0.16
CA ASP A 59 -20.75 -2.93 -0.48
C ASP A 59 -21.63 -2.05 0.45
N LEU A 60 -21.56 -0.72 0.25
CA LEU A 60 -22.66 0.24 0.02
C LEU A 60 -22.13 1.69 0.02
#